data_AF-A0A317KCD1-F1
#
_entry.id   AF-A0A317KCD1-F1
#
_cell.length_a   1.000
_cell.length_b   1.000
_cell.length_c   1.000
_cell.angle_alpha   90.00
_cell.angle_beta   90.00
_cell.angle_gamma   90.00
#
_symmetry.space_group_name_H-M   'P 1'
#
loop_
_entity.id
_entity.type
_entity.pdbx_description
1 polymer ?
#
loop_
_entity_poly.entity_id
_entity_poly.type
_entity_poly.pdbx_seq_one_letter_code
_entity_poly.pdbx_strand_id
1 'polypeptide(L)'
;MARLYDLDADVLLLGVDHGSNTSLHLAEYRRPAPPRQRCGAAVLTGDGGREWVWWDDVRLDEEDFARLGTDLETTGAVRLGPVGDGTGRLMRQRAAVDFAVDWLARNRRTEES
;
A
#
# COMPACT_ATOMS: atom_id res chain seq x y z
N MET A 1 -0.35 -6.85 6.61
CA MET A 1 -0.19 -5.39 6.76
C MET A 1 -0.92 -4.84 7.99
N ALA A 2 -2.22 -5.11 8.20
CA ALA A 2 -2.97 -4.55 9.33
C ALA A 2 -2.33 -4.74 10.71
N ARG A 3 -1.78 -5.94 11.01
CA ARG A 3 -1.10 -6.19 12.29
C ARG A 3 0.16 -5.33 12.51
N LEU A 4 0.90 -5.00 11.44
CA LEU A 4 2.07 -4.12 11.54
C LEU A 4 1.63 -2.69 11.87
N TYR A 5 0.49 -2.27 11.32
CA TYR A 5 -0.10 -0.96 11.58
C TYR A 5 -0.55 -0.86 13.05
N ASP A 6 -1.13 -1.94 13.59
CA ASP A 6 -1.55 -1.99 14.99
C ASP A 6 -0.36 -1.89 15.96
N LEU A 7 0.80 -2.41 15.56
CA LEU A 7 2.04 -2.39 16.33
C LEU A 7 2.88 -1.10 16.16
N ASP A 8 2.41 -0.12 15.38
CA ASP A 8 3.15 1.10 15.02
C ASP A 8 4.55 0.80 14.45
N ALA A 9 4.64 -0.19 13.56
CA ALA A 9 5.91 -0.60 12.95
C ALA A 9 6.50 0.46 12.01
N ASP A 10 7.80 0.37 11.75
CA ASP A 10 8.50 1.17 10.75
C ASP A 10 8.54 0.50 9.37
N VAL A 11 8.57 1.31 8.32
CA VAL A 11 8.84 0.90 6.93
C VAL A 11 10.15 1.52 6.49
N LEU A 12 11.05 0.69 5.94
CA LEU A 12 12.32 1.12 5.37
C LEU A 12 12.37 0.74 3.89
N LEU A 13 12.55 1.75 3.04
CA LEU A 13 12.81 1.58 1.61
C LEU A 13 14.30 1.78 1.38
N LEU A 14 14.96 0.81 0.72
CA LEU A 14 16.41 0.82 0.48
C LEU A 14 16.68 0.97 -1.01
N GLY A 15 17.04 2.19 -1.44
CA GLY A 15 17.35 2.47 -2.85
C GLY A 15 16.13 2.44 -3.78
N VAL A 16 14.92 2.32 -3.23
CA VAL A 16 13.65 2.36 -3.97
C VAL A 16 12.79 3.53 -3.48
N ASP A 17 11.87 3.97 -4.31
CA ASP A 17 10.88 4.99 -3.97
C ASP A 17 9.58 4.35 -3.45
N HIS A 18 8.57 5.19 -3.24
CA HIS A 18 7.27 4.77 -2.72
C HIS A 18 6.43 3.95 -3.71
N GLY A 19 6.80 3.90 -4.99
CA GLY A 19 6.15 3.01 -5.97
C GLY A 19 6.26 1.53 -5.57
N SER A 20 7.29 1.15 -4.80
CA SER A 20 7.45 -0.21 -4.26
C SER A 20 6.97 -0.35 -2.80
N ASN A 21 6.29 0.65 -2.23
CA ASN A 21 5.89 0.63 -0.83
C ASN A 21 4.55 -0.12 -0.64
N THR A 22 4.65 -1.43 -0.49
CA THR A 22 3.48 -2.33 -0.28
C THR A 22 2.62 -2.00 0.94
N SER A 23 3.12 -1.22 1.90
CA SER A 23 2.30 -0.77 3.03
C SER A 23 1.20 0.19 2.61
N LEU A 24 1.38 0.94 1.52
CA LEU A 24 0.40 1.90 1.01
C LEU A 24 -0.87 1.20 0.48
N HIS A 25 -0.81 -0.06 0.05
CA HIS A 25 -2.00 -0.84 -0.30
C HIS A 25 -3.00 -0.93 0.86
N LEU A 26 -2.55 -0.89 2.12
CA LEU A 26 -3.46 -0.88 3.27
C LEU A 26 -4.39 0.33 3.25
N ALA A 27 -3.96 1.45 2.69
CA ALA A 27 -4.80 2.63 2.53
C ALA A 27 -5.91 2.42 1.47
N GLU A 28 -5.64 1.65 0.41
CA GLU A 28 -6.65 1.30 -0.60
C GLU A 28 -7.77 0.44 0.00
N TYR A 29 -7.44 -0.46 0.93
CA TYR A 29 -8.44 -1.23 1.70
C TYR A 29 -9.27 -0.38 2.67
N ARG A 30 -8.74 0.77 3.12
CA ARG A 30 -9.37 1.63 4.14
C ARG A 30 -10.11 2.82 3.56
N ARG A 31 -9.91 3.12 2.29
CA ARG A 31 -10.66 4.13 1.54
C ARG A 31 -12.17 3.81 1.60
N PRO A 32 -13.05 4.82 1.71
CA PRO A 32 -14.49 4.63 1.55
C PRO A 32 -14.84 4.07 0.16
N ALA A 33 -15.66 3.02 0.11
CA ALA A 33 -16.13 2.36 -1.12
C ALA A 33 -15.00 2.05 -2.13
N PRO A 34 -14.03 1.18 -1.76
CA PRO A 34 -12.93 0.86 -2.65
C PRO A 34 -13.42 0.07 -3.87
N PRO A 35 -12.87 0.31 -5.08
CA PRO A 35 -13.21 -0.49 -6.25
C PRO A 35 -12.88 -1.95 -5.99
N ARG A 36 -13.75 -2.86 -6.42
CA ARG A 36 -13.58 -4.30 -6.23
C ARG A 36 -13.35 -5.01 -7.56
N GLN A 37 -12.67 -6.14 -7.49
CA GLN A 37 -12.47 -7.04 -8.61
C GLN A 37 -12.62 -8.49 -8.15
N ARG A 38 -13.04 -9.36 -9.08
CA ARG A 38 -13.10 -10.79 -8.83
C ARG A 38 -11.72 -11.41 -9.05
N CYS A 39 -11.17 -12.00 -8.01
CA CYS A 39 -9.89 -12.67 -7.99
C CYS A 39 -10.08 -14.19 -7.94
N GLY A 40 -9.12 -14.93 -8.49
CA GLY A 40 -9.12 -16.39 -8.41
C GLY A 40 -7.71 -16.96 -8.35
N ALA A 41 -7.55 -18.05 -7.60
CA ALA A 41 -6.28 -18.75 -7.47
C ALA A 41 -6.50 -20.24 -7.16
N ALA A 42 -5.49 -21.04 -7.49
CA ALA A 42 -5.44 -22.45 -7.08
C ALA A 42 -4.98 -22.54 -5.61
N VAL A 43 -5.89 -22.96 -4.72
CA VAL A 43 -5.66 -23.11 -3.28
C VAL A 43 -5.35 -24.57 -2.95
N LEU A 44 -4.38 -24.80 -2.06
CA LEU A 44 -4.03 -26.13 -1.58
C LEU A 44 -5.17 -26.69 -0.71
N THR A 45 -5.66 -27.87 -1.05
CA THR A 45 -6.68 -28.58 -0.27
C THR A 45 -6.03 -29.41 0.85
N GLY A 46 -6.79 -29.75 1.89
CA GLY A 46 -6.27 -30.47 3.07
C GLY A 46 -5.71 -31.87 2.77
N ASP A 47 -6.06 -32.44 1.61
CA ASP A 47 -5.59 -33.72 1.08
C ASP A 47 -4.39 -33.59 0.12
N GLY A 48 -3.84 -32.38 -0.06
CA GLY A 48 -2.68 -32.12 -0.91
C GLY A 48 -3.00 -31.87 -2.39
N GLY A 49 -4.28 -31.85 -2.77
CA GLY A 49 -4.76 -31.41 -4.08
C GLY A 49 -4.77 -29.89 -4.25
N ARG A 50 -5.32 -29.42 -5.37
CA ARG A 50 -5.56 -27.99 -5.63
C ARG A 50 -6.98 -27.78 -6.13
N GLU A 51 -7.65 -26.77 -5.58
CA GLU A 51 -8.96 -26.33 -6.05
C GLU A 51 -8.87 -24.87 -6.52
N TRP A 52 -9.55 -24.56 -7.63
CA TRP A 52 -9.66 -23.18 -8.08
C TRP A 52 -10.74 -22.44 -7.29
N VAL A 53 -10.33 -21.45 -6.50
CA VAL A 53 -11.23 -20.68 -5.62
C VAL A 53 -11.36 -19.26 -6.15
N TRP A 54 -12.59 -18.72 -6.11
CA TRP A 54 -12.89 -17.33 -6.46
C TRP A 54 -13.28 -16.53 -5.22
N TRP A 55 -12.89 -15.26 -5.18
CA TRP A 55 -13.32 -14.30 -4.16
C TRP A 55 -13.34 -12.88 -4.73
N ASP A 56 -14.00 -11.95 -4.04
CA ASP A 56 -13.97 -10.52 -4.39
C ASP A 56 -12.99 -9.77 -3.49
N ASP A 57 -12.07 -9.03 -4.09
CA ASP A 57 -11.03 -8.27 -3.38
C ASP A 57 -11.02 -6.80 -3.82
N VAL A 58 -10.29 -5.96 -3.10
CA VAL A 58 -10.02 -4.59 -3.53
C VAL A 58 -9.14 -4.62 -4.78
N ARG A 59 -9.50 -3.80 -5.77
CA ARG A 59 -8.67 -3.57 -6.95
C ARG A 59 -7.54 -2.63 -6.56
N LEU A 60 -6.39 -3.22 -6.24
CA LEU A 60 -5.16 -2.51 -5.93
C LEU A 60 -4.59 -1.86 -7.18
N ASP A 61 -4.06 -0.66 -7.01
CA ASP A 61 -3.45 0.16 -8.05
C ASP A 61 -2.30 0.96 -7.41
N GLU A 62 -1.10 0.83 -7.94
CA GLU A 62 0.12 1.47 -7.41
C GLU A 62 0.63 2.60 -8.30
N GLU A 63 -0.05 2.93 -9.41
CA GLU A 63 0.42 3.88 -10.42
C GLU A 63 0.75 5.27 -9.84
N ASP A 64 0.01 5.70 -8.82
CA ASP A 64 0.18 7.00 -8.18
C ASP A 64 0.95 6.96 -6.85
N PHE A 65 1.48 5.80 -6.43
CA PHE A 65 2.20 5.66 -5.17
C PHE A 65 3.51 6.44 -5.14
N ALA A 66 4.20 6.56 -6.28
CA ALA A 66 5.39 7.41 -6.37
C ALA A 66 5.03 8.88 -6.07
N ARG A 67 3.95 9.40 -6.67
CA ARG A 67 3.46 10.77 -6.43
C ARG A 67 2.97 10.97 -5.00
N LEU A 68 2.18 10.03 -4.49
CA LEU A 68 1.73 10.01 -3.10
C LEU A 68 2.92 10.06 -2.13
N GLY A 69 3.94 9.25 -2.39
CA GLY A 69 5.17 9.21 -1.60
C GLY A 69 5.93 10.53 -1.61
N THR A 70 6.08 11.16 -2.77
CA THR A 70 6.68 12.50 -2.86
C THR A 70 5.90 13.51 -2.00
N ASP A 71 4.57 13.50 -2.06
CA ASP A 71 3.76 14.39 -1.23
C ASP A 71 3.90 14.05 0.27
N LEU A 72 3.99 12.77 0.63
CA LEU A 72 4.25 12.33 2.01
C LEU A 72 5.61 12.83 2.52
N GLU A 73 6.66 12.79 1.70
CA GLU A 73 7.98 13.29 2.05
C GLU A 73 7.94 14.80 2.39
N THR A 74 7.11 15.60 1.71
CA THR A 74 6.97 17.04 2.01
C THR A 74 6.39 17.34 3.39
N THR A 75 5.71 16.38 4.01
CA THR A 75 5.14 16.54 5.36
C THR A 75 6.18 16.45 6.47
N GLY A 76 7.40 15.97 6.16
CA GLY A 76 8.43 15.66 7.16
C GLY A 76 8.23 14.33 7.90
N ALA A 77 7.21 13.53 7.55
CA ALA A 77 6.98 12.21 8.15
C ALA A 77 8.00 11.14 7.71
N VAL A 78 8.78 11.41 6.66
CA VAL A 78 9.77 10.50 6.10
C VAL A 78 11.17 11.02 6.41
N ARG A 79 11.99 10.18 7.04
CA ARG A 79 13.41 10.43 7.21
C ARG A 79 14.18 9.89 6.01
N LEU A 80 14.85 10.80 5.30
CA LEU A 80 15.71 10.48 4.16
C LEU A 80 17.17 10.40 4.60
N GLY A 81 17.95 9.52 3.98
CA GLY A 81 19.40 9.42 4.19
C GLY A 81 20.08 8.55 3.15
N PRO A 82 21.41 8.65 2.98
CA PRO A 82 22.14 7.82 2.01
C PRO A 82 22.21 6.35 2.48
N VAL A 83 22.09 5.42 1.54
CA VAL A 83 22.33 3.98 1.73
C VAL A 83 23.11 3.46 0.51
N GLY A 84 24.42 3.25 0.69
CA GLY A 84 25.31 3.00 -0.45
C GLY A 84 25.21 4.14 -1.47
N ASP A 85 25.00 3.79 -2.74
CA ASP A 85 24.79 4.76 -3.84
C ASP A 85 23.34 5.24 -3.96
N GLY A 86 22.44 4.76 -3.10
CA GLY A 86 21.02 5.06 -3.13
C GLY A 86 20.54 5.95 -1.97
N THR A 87 19.25 6.24 -1.96
CA THR A 87 18.56 6.93 -0.85
C THR A 87 17.69 5.94 -0.09
N GLY A 88 17.86 5.90 1.23
CA GLY A 88 16.97 5.23 2.16
C GLY A 88 15.83 6.15 2.61
N ARG A 89 14.65 5.57 2.81
CA ARG A 89 13.46 6.25 3.30
C ARG A 89 12.90 5.48 4.49
N LEU A 90 12.89 6.11 5.67
CA LEU A 90 12.37 5.51 6.90
C LEU A 90 11.14 6.29 7.38
N MET A 91 10.05 5.59 7.67
CA MET A 91 8.80 6.21 8.11
C MET A 91 8.02 5.26 9.03
N ARG A 92 7.19 5.80 9.92
CA ARG A 92 6.22 4.98 10.66
C ARG A 92 5.11 4.53 9.70
N GLN A 93 4.83 3.24 9.68
CA GLN A 93 3.82 2.67 8.79
C GLN A 93 2.45 3.31 9.02
N ARG A 94 2.08 3.55 10.28
CA ARG A 94 0.81 4.18 10.63
C ARG A 94 0.67 5.56 9.99
N ALA A 95 1.67 6.42 10.17
CA ALA A 95 1.68 7.76 9.60
C ALA A 95 1.60 7.74 8.06
N ALA A 96 2.34 6.83 7.42
CA ALA A 96 2.30 6.69 5.96
C ALA A 96 0.92 6.22 5.45
N VAL A 97 0.32 5.23 6.13
CA VAL A 97 -1.00 4.70 5.77
C VAL A 97 -2.11 5.74 5.99
N ASP A 98 -2.09 6.46 7.11
CA ASP A 98 -3.11 7.46 7.42
C ASP A 98 -3.08 8.62 6.42
N PHE A 99 -1.87 9.12 6.11
CA PHE A 99 -1.70 10.11 5.05
C PHE A 99 -2.19 9.59 3.70
N ALA A 100 -1.87 8.34 3.37
CA ALA A 100 -2.27 7.73 2.11
C ALA A 100 -3.78 7.59 1.98
N VAL A 101 -4.51 7.28 3.04
CA VAL A 101 -6.00 7.21 3.01
C VAL A 101 -6.57 8.57 2.58
N ASP A 102 -6.15 9.65 3.23
CA ASP A 102 -6.61 11.00 2.93
C ASP A 102 -6.15 11.48 1.55
N TRP A 103 -4.94 11.14 1.17
CA TRP A 103 -4.38 11.48 -0.13
C TRP A 103 -5.15 10.79 -1.25
N LEU A 104 -5.37 9.48 -1.13
CA LEU A 104 -6.14 8.71 -2.10
C LEU A 104 -7.53 9.30 -2.23
N ALA A 105 -8.25 9.53 -1.12
CA ALA A 105 -9.60 10.12 -1.12
C ALA A 105 -9.70 11.42 -1.93
N ARG A 106 -8.68 12.29 -1.86
CA ARG A 106 -8.62 13.55 -2.61
C ARG A 106 -8.27 13.39 -4.09
N ASN A 107 -7.44 12.42 -4.43
CA ASN A 107 -6.78 12.34 -5.74
C ASN A 107 -7.40 11.31 -6.70
N ARG A 108 -7.98 10.22 -6.18
CA ARG A 108 -8.70 9.22 -7.00
C ARG A 108 -10.20 9.47 -6.88
N ARG A 109 -10.74 10.48 -7.58
CA ARG A 109 -12.20 10.64 -7.64
C ARG A 109 -12.78 9.48 -8.44
N THR A 110 -13.74 8.78 -7.87
CA THR A 110 -14.52 7.76 -8.58
C THR A 110 -15.23 8.48 -9.72
N GLU A 111 -14.85 8.23 -10.96
CA GLU A 111 -15.72 8.59 -12.08
C GLU A 111 -17.02 7.81 -11.89
N GLU A 112 -18.11 8.51 -11.61
CA GLU A 112 -19.45 7.96 -11.79
C GLU A 112 -19.58 7.61 -13.28
N SER A 113 -19.79 6.33 -13.58
CA SER A 113 -20.27 5.84 -14.86
C SER A 113 -21.34 4.79 -14.61
#